data_AF-A0A534B806-F1
#
_entry.id   AF-A0A534B806-F1
#
_cell.length_a   1.000
_cell.length_b   1.000
_cell.length_c   1.000
_cell.angle_alpha   90.00
_cell.angle_beta   90.00
_cell.angle_gamma   90.00
#
_symmetry.space_group_name_H-M   'P 1'
#
loop_
_entity.id
_entity.type
_entity.pdbx_description
1 polymer ?
#
loop_
_entity_poly.entity_id
_entity_poly.type
_entity_poly.pdbx_seq_one_letter_code
_entity_poly.pdbx_strand_id
1 'polypeptide(L)'
;REQLAREGVETRGVRVDPQRLTSLVLLGVRDEQTFPLIFYRENCADSALCEDDIDEGFVASSRSILITGTHFSLPNAASAHRKAIATAKAHGARVILDIDYRPNLWGIGGHGAGESRYARSARVTDVLSSVLPDCDLIVGTEEELHVAAGIEETLGAIRRIRALSSAVIVCKRGPRGCIVFPDRIPDALEDGLVAAGLDVEVYNVLGAGDAFLAGFLSGYLRDEPHEVSARLANACGALAVSRLLCSPEFPTRAELDHYLAYGSSHRALREDSRLNHLHWATTRRDIPKTLRVLAMEGRSELRQLALRRSIPVERLARLEALAVDAVARVAAGRGGFGVLLDGTHGAAALRDAERAQLWLAQPVERPASRPLEFEAASLAAHLEPWPGALTVKCLCLYHPDDRAELRGAQERNLLRLAAACRAQQRELLLEIAAGGLGELEESTTARVLSRLYELGIRPDWWGLEPQPGASAWERCAAVIAANDEYCRGVLACGLDERPEGIARALALAAAVPLVRGLVAGGSILTGGAQAWLAGEKSDETATVEIAARFAALVEVWSTVRDPRLDRAERSAN
;
A
#
# COMPACT_ATOMS: atom_id res chain seq x y z
N ARG A 1 -6.43 14.13 -4.41
CA ARG A 1 -5.06 14.63 -4.74
C ARG A 1 -3.99 13.87 -3.98
N GLU A 2 -4.07 13.75 -2.65
CA GLU A 2 -3.08 13.00 -1.85
C GLU A 2 -2.86 11.56 -2.33
N GLN A 3 -3.93 10.81 -2.62
CA GLN A 3 -3.81 9.46 -3.18
C GLN A 3 -3.08 9.48 -4.54
N LEU A 4 -3.45 10.37 -5.46
CA LEU A 4 -2.78 10.50 -6.76
C LEU A 4 -1.28 10.78 -6.60
N ALA A 5 -0.91 11.68 -5.68
CA ALA A 5 0.49 11.97 -5.39
C ALA A 5 1.22 10.74 -4.80
N ARG A 6 0.55 9.97 -3.93
CA ARG A 6 1.08 8.71 -3.38
C ARG A 6 1.35 7.67 -4.47
N GLU A 7 0.46 7.57 -5.45
CA GLU A 7 0.63 6.69 -6.62
C GLU A 7 1.60 7.24 -7.67
N GLY A 8 2.25 8.39 -7.42
CA GLY A 8 3.18 9.02 -8.37
C GLY A 8 2.50 9.62 -9.60
N VAL A 9 1.18 9.84 -9.55
CA VAL A 9 0.41 10.43 -10.66
C VAL A 9 0.66 11.93 -10.72
N GLU A 10 1.00 12.43 -11.91
CA GLU A 10 1.08 13.86 -12.21
C GLU A 10 -0.28 14.55 -12.00
N THR A 11 -0.33 15.60 -11.19
CA THR A 11 -1.58 16.27 -10.79
C THR A 11 -1.76 17.68 -11.35
N ARG A 12 -0.82 18.17 -12.18
CA ARG A 12 -0.94 19.48 -12.88
C ARG A 12 -2.23 19.61 -13.69
N GLY A 13 -2.68 18.54 -14.32
CA GLY A 13 -3.94 18.49 -15.09
C GLY A 13 -5.21 18.36 -14.25
N VAL A 14 -5.11 18.12 -12.93
CA VAL A 14 -6.28 18.00 -12.06
C VAL A 14 -6.75 19.41 -11.68
N ARG A 15 -8.02 19.72 -11.94
CA ARG A 15 -8.67 20.99 -11.52
C ARG A 15 -9.56 20.77 -10.30
N VAL A 16 -9.76 21.82 -9.51
CA VAL A 16 -10.75 21.83 -8.41
C VAL A 16 -11.86 22.76 -8.81
N ASP A 17 -13.08 22.25 -8.87
CA ASP A 17 -14.28 23.05 -9.07
C ASP A 17 -14.83 23.48 -7.70
N PRO A 18 -14.84 24.79 -7.36
CA PRO A 18 -15.38 25.27 -6.08
C PRO A 18 -16.91 25.25 -6.01
N GLN A 19 -17.60 25.02 -7.13
CA GLN A 19 -19.07 25.10 -7.24
C GLN A 19 -19.74 23.72 -7.18
N ARG A 20 -19.01 22.63 -7.45
CA ARG A 20 -19.59 21.29 -7.61
C ARG A 20 -18.85 20.24 -6.79
N LEU A 21 -19.59 19.22 -6.38
CA LEU A 21 -19.02 18.06 -5.72
C LEU A 21 -18.42 17.09 -6.74
N THR A 22 -17.43 16.31 -6.31
CA THR A 22 -16.95 15.15 -7.10
C THR A 22 -18.07 14.12 -7.20
N SER A 23 -18.21 13.47 -8.37
CA SER A 23 -19.18 12.39 -8.54
C SER A 23 -18.89 11.22 -7.59
N LEU A 24 -19.95 10.51 -7.21
CA LEU A 24 -19.91 9.36 -6.32
C LEU A 24 -20.70 8.21 -6.93
N VAL A 25 -20.26 6.98 -6.69
CA VAL A 25 -21.04 5.78 -7.00
C VAL A 25 -21.30 5.04 -5.69
N LEU A 26 -22.57 4.71 -5.44
CA LEU A 26 -22.95 3.82 -4.35
C LEU A 26 -23.12 2.42 -4.91
N LEU A 27 -22.40 1.46 -4.33
CA LEU A 27 -22.55 0.04 -4.58
C LEU A 27 -23.30 -0.59 -3.41
N GLY A 28 -24.46 -1.16 -3.67
CA GLY A 28 -25.10 -2.06 -2.72
C GLY A 28 -24.51 -3.46 -2.84
N VAL A 29 -24.26 -4.10 -1.70
CA VAL A 29 -23.98 -5.54 -1.63
C VAL A 29 -25.28 -6.24 -1.30
N ARG A 30 -25.91 -6.88 -2.28
CA ARG A 30 -27.19 -7.60 -2.09
C ARG A 30 -26.96 -9.10 -2.00
N ASP A 31 -26.34 -9.68 -3.02
CA ASP A 31 -25.99 -11.09 -3.11
C ASP A 31 -24.80 -11.27 -4.09
N GLU A 32 -24.34 -12.52 -4.27
CA GLU A 32 -23.18 -12.85 -5.11
C GLU A 32 -23.35 -12.49 -6.59
N GLN A 33 -24.58 -12.26 -7.05
CA GLN A 33 -24.90 -12.02 -8.47
C GLN A 33 -25.36 -10.58 -8.74
N THR A 34 -25.87 -9.90 -7.71
CA THR A 34 -26.54 -8.60 -7.86
C THR A 34 -25.84 -7.53 -7.03
N PHE A 35 -25.24 -6.58 -7.74
CA PHE A 35 -24.57 -5.42 -7.16
C PHE A 35 -25.27 -4.14 -7.65
N PRO A 36 -26.38 -3.73 -7.01
CA PRO A 36 -27.10 -2.53 -7.44
C PRO A 36 -26.18 -1.30 -7.33
N LEU A 37 -26.09 -0.56 -8.44
CA LEU A 37 -25.24 0.61 -8.59
C LEU A 37 -26.10 1.85 -8.75
N ILE A 38 -25.78 2.90 -8.00
CA ILE A 38 -26.37 4.24 -8.17
C ILE A 38 -25.25 5.24 -8.40
N PHE A 39 -25.32 5.95 -9.52
CA PHE A 39 -24.34 6.99 -9.89
C PHE A 39 -24.89 8.36 -9.49
N TYR A 40 -24.28 8.99 -8.48
CA TYR A 40 -24.50 10.38 -8.11
C TYR A 40 -23.64 11.27 -9.01
N ARG A 41 -24.16 11.53 -10.20
CA ARG A 41 -23.46 12.26 -11.28
C ARG A 41 -24.27 13.44 -11.82
N GLU A 42 -25.26 13.92 -11.07
CA GLU A 42 -26.00 15.13 -11.41
C GLU A 42 -25.24 16.37 -10.92
N ASN A 43 -24.90 17.30 -11.82
CA ASN A 43 -24.17 18.54 -11.54
C ASN A 43 -22.87 18.34 -10.72
N CYS A 44 -22.08 17.33 -11.07
CA CYS A 44 -20.78 17.04 -10.47
C CYS A 44 -19.62 17.70 -11.24
N ALA A 45 -18.44 17.80 -10.60
CA ALA A 45 -17.29 18.51 -11.16
C ALA A 45 -16.85 17.96 -12.54
N ASP A 46 -16.85 16.64 -12.73
CA ASP A 46 -16.50 16.02 -14.01
C ASP A 46 -17.53 16.30 -15.12
N SER A 47 -18.80 16.51 -14.75
CA SER A 47 -19.85 16.91 -15.69
C SER A 47 -19.72 18.36 -16.15
N ALA A 48 -18.84 19.17 -15.54
CA ALA A 48 -18.61 20.57 -15.89
C ALA A 48 -17.40 20.78 -16.81
N LEU A 49 -16.56 19.75 -17.00
CA LEU A 49 -15.35 19.81 -17.83
C LEU A 49 -15.67 20.40 -19.21
N CYS A 50 -14.88 21.38 -19.62
CA CYS A 50 -15.07 22.09 -20.88
C CYS A 50 -13.74 22.26 -21.63
N GLU A 51 -13.79 22.85 -22.81
CA GLU A 51 -12.61 23.05 -23.67
C GLU A 51 -11.54 23.94 -23.00
N ASP A 52 -11.94 24.91 -22.19
CA ASP A 52 -11.01 25.82 -21.50
C ASP A 52 -10.17 25.10 -20.43
N ASP A 53 -10.65 23.95 -19.93
CA ASP A 53 -9.90 23.12 -18.98
C ASP A 53 -8.78 22.31 -19.64
N ILE A 54 -8.81 22.18 -20.97
CA ILE A 54 -7.84 21.41 -21.75
C ILE A 54 -6.62 22.28 -22.08
N ASP A 55 -5.56 22.06 -21.31
CA ASP A 55 -4.23 22.64 -21.55
C ASP A 55 -3.52 21.87 -22.67
N GLU A 56 -3.31 22.54 -23.80
CA GLU A 56 -2.69 21.93 -24.97
C GLU A 56 -1.24 21.52 -24.74
N GLY A 57 -0.48 22.32 -23.97
CA GLY A 57 0.91 22.01 -23.64
C GLY A 57 1.02 20.79 -22.73
N PHE A 58 0.06 20.61 -21.82
CA PHE A 58 -0.03 19.42 -20.99
C PHE A 58 -0.33 18.17 -21.85
N VAL A 59 -1.31 18.24 -22.75
CA VAL A 59 -1.63 17.13 -23.67
C VAL A 59 -0.42 16.80 -24.56
N ALA A 60 0.24 17.82 -25.12
CA ALA A 60 1.42 17.66 -25.96
C ALA A 60 2.62 17.02 -25.23
N SER A 61 2.67 17.11 -23.90
CA SER A 61 3.72 16.46 -23.09
C SER A 61 3.51 14.96 -22.88
N SER A 62 2.36 14.42 -23.31
CA SER A 62 2.01 13.00 -23.17
C SER A 62 2.30 12.21 -24.45
N ARG A 63 2.56 10.89 -24.32
CA ARG A 63 2.67 9.98 -25.48
C ARG A 63 1.31 9.55 -26.01
N SER A 64 0.31 9.55 -25.14
CA SER A 64 -1.04 9.09 -25.41
C SER A 64 -2.02 9.77 -24.48
N ILE A 65 -3.27 9.91 -24.92
CA ILE A 65 -4.41 10.27 -24.07
C ILE A 65 -5.37 9.07 -23.97
N LEU A 66 -5.98 8.90 -22.79
CA LEU A 66 -7.09 7.97 -22.58
C LEU A 66 -8.38 8.78 -22.42
N ILE A 67 -9.35 8.50 -23.27
CA ILE A 67 -10.71 9.05 -23.20
C ILE A 67 -11.69 7.91 -22.93
N THR A 68 -12.81 8.21 -22.27
CA THR A 68 -13.89 7.24 -22.06
C THR A 68 -15.16 7.63 -22.80
N GLY A 69 -15.86 6.66 -23.37
CA GLY A 69 -17.06 6.89 -24.18
C GLY A 69 -18.18 7.58 -23.39
N THR A 70 -18.35 7.24 -22.11
CA THR A 70 -19.36 7.88 -21.24
C THR A 70 -19.24 9.41 -21.18
N HIS A 71 -18.04 9.98 -21.28
CA HIS A 71 -17.86 11.44 -21.22
C HIS A 71 -18.42 12.17 -22.45
N PHE A 72 -18.78 11.46 -23.51
CA PHE A 72 -19.51 12.03 -24.65
C PHE A 72 -21.03 12.11 -24.43
N SER A 73 -21.56 11.63 -23.30
CA SER A 73 -23.00 11.71 -23.00
C SER A 73 -23.49 13.13 -22.70
N LEU A 74 -22.58 14.02 -22.31
CA LEU A 74 -22.83 15.43 -21.99
C LEU A 74 -22.13 16.38 -22.98
N PRO A 75 -22.79 17.45 -23.47
CA PRO A 75 -22.24 18.31 -24.53
C PRO A 75 -20.90 18.98 -24.21
N ASN A 76 -20.72 19.47 -22.98
CA ASN A 76 -19.51 20.17 -22.57
C ASN A 76 -18.32 19.21 -22.41
N ALA A 77 -18.49 18.10 -21.70
CA ALA A 77 -17.48 17.06 -21.58
C ALA A 77 -17.11 16.48 -22.96
N ALA A 78 -18.10 16.27 -23.83
CA ALA A 78 -17.86 15.86 -25.22
C ALA A 78 -16.99 16.87 -25.99
N SER A 79 -17.20 18.17 -25.79
CA SER A 79 -16.42 19.22 -26.45
C SER A 79 -14.98 19.26 -25.92
N ALA A 80 -14.80 19.15 -24.59
CA ALA A 80 -13.49 19.03 -23.96
C ALA A 80 -12.69 17.82 -24.51
N HIS A 81 -13.34 16.66 -24.60
CA HIS A 81 -12.72 15.45 -25.15
C HIS A 81 -12.35 15.62 -26.63
N ARG A 82 -13.20 16.24 -27.45
CA ARG A 82 -12.87 16.54 -28.86
C ARG A 82 -11.67 17.48 -28.99
N LYS A 83 -11.57 18.52 -28.16
CA LYS A 83 -10.37 19.39 -28.12
C LYS A 83 -9.12 18.60 -27.72
N ALA A 84 -9.22 17.72 -26.72
CA ALA A 84 -8.09 16.88 -26.30
C ALA A 84 -7.63 15.93 -27.42
N ILE A 85 -8.56 15.29 -28.13
CA ILE A 85 -8.27 14.44 -29.31
C ILE A 85 -7.59 15.24 -30.40
N ALA A 86 -8.16 16.39 -30.80
CA ALA A 86 -7.59 17.23 -31.84
C ALA A 86 -6.16 17.67 -31.50
N THR A 87 -5.94 18.05 -30.24
CA THR A 87 -4.63 18.44 -29.72
C THR A 87 -3.63 17.28 -29.73
N ALA A 88 -4.04 16.11 -29.26
CA ALA A 88 -3.19 14.91 -29.25
C ALA A 88 -2.74 14.55 -30.67
N LYS A 89 -3.69 14.53 -31.62
CA LYS A 89 -3.40 14.26 -33.04
C LYS A 89 -2.46 15.30 -33.65
N ALA A 90 -2.65 16.58 -33.36
CA ALA A 90 -1.78 17.65 -33.84
C ALA A 90 -0.32 17.49 -33.36
N HIS A 91 -0.10 16.83 -32.22
CA HIS A 91 1.21 16.58 -31.63
C HIS A 91 1.71 15.14 -31.79
N GLY A 92 0.99 14.29 -32.54
CA GLY A 92 1.37 12.89 -32.77
C GLY A 92 1.23 11.97 -31.55
N ALA A 93 0.48 12.37 -30.54
CA ALA A 93 0.15 11.50 -29.41
C ALA A 93 -0.98 10.52 -29.78
N ARG A 94 -0.91 9.30 -29.25
CA ARG A 94 -1.91 8.25 -29.51
C ARG A 94 -3.23 8.53 -28.78
N VAL A 95 -4.36 8.28 -29.41
CA VAL A 95 -5.69 8.41 -28.82
C VAL A 95 -6.23 7.02 -28.46
N ILE A 96 -6.44 6.78 -27.17
CA ILE A 96 -6.99 5.54 -26.65
C ILE A 96 -8.43 5.78 -26.22
N LEU A 97 -9.36 4.97 -26.73
CA LEU A 97 -10.75 4.95 -26.33
C LEU A 97 -11.06 3.71 -25.49
N ASP A 98 -11.42 3.91 -24.22
CA ASP A 98 -12.24 2.95 -23.49
C ASP A 98 -13.71 3.26 -23.80
N ILE A 99 -14.44 2.32 -24.41
CA ILE A 99 -15.83 2.58 -24.77
C ILE A 99 -16.67 2.90 -23.53
N ASP A 100 -16.36 2.29 -22.38
CA ASP A 100 -16.93 2.59 -21.06
C ASP A 100 -18.42 2.97 -21.14
N TYR A 101 -19.26 2.04 -21.58
CA TYR A 101 -20.67 2.33 -21.84
C TYR A 101 -21.53 1.95 -20.65
N ARG A 102 -22.34 2.90 -20.17
CA ARG A 102 -23.38 2.67 -19.16
C ARG A 102 -24.67 3.36 -19.59
N PRO A 103 -25.75 2.61 -19.93
CA PRO A 103 -27.02 3.17 -20.38
C PRO A 103 -27.55 4.32 -19.51
N ASN A 104 -27.50 4.17 -18.18
CA ASN A 104 -28.00 5.15 -17.24
C ASN A 104 -27.27 6.50 -17.32
N LEU A 105 -25.95 6.50 -17.56
CA LEU A 105 -25.14 7.70 -17.72
C LEU A 105 -25.40 8.42 -19.06
N TRP A 106 -26.08 7.75 -19.99
CA TRP A 106 -26.59 8.30 -21.24
C TRP A 106 -28.08 8.68 -21.16
N GLY A 107 -28.69 8.61 -19.96
CA GLY A 107 -30.10 8.94 -19.73
C GLY A 107 -31.07 7.81 -20.09
N ILE A 108 -30.60 6.56 -20.18
CA ILE A 108 -31.40 5.40 -20.57
C ILE A 108 -31.67 4.53 -19.33
N GLY A 109 -32.94 4.19 -19.06
CA GLY A 109 -33.33 3.32 -17.94
C GLY A 109 -33.48 4.02 -16.57
N GLY A 110 -33.04 5.27 -16.43
CA GLY A 110 -33.21 6.08 -15.21
C GLY A 110 -32.14 5.83 -14.13
N HIS A 111 -32.20 6.59 -13.03
CA HIS A 111 -31.15 6.59 -12.00
C HIS A 111 -30.95 5.25 -11.28
N GLY A 112 -32.01 4.45 -11.12
CA GLY A 112 -31.96 3.14 -10.47
C GLY A 112 -31.38 2.01 -11.34
N ALA A 113 -31.11 2.27 -12.62
CA ALA A 113 -30.65 1.26 -13.58
C ALA A 113 -29.12 1.21 -13.74
N GLY A 114 -28.35 1.61 -12.73
CA GLY A 114 -26.89 1.66 -12.82
C GLY A 114 -26.19 0.30 -12.96
N GLU A 115 -26.89 -0.80 -12.65
CA GLU A 115 -26.41 -2.16 -12.91
C GLU A 115 -26.58 -2.59 -14.37
N SER A 116 -27.44 -1.91 -15.14
CA SER A 116 -27.66 -2.21 -16.55
C SER A 116 -26.36 -1.98 -17.33
N ARG A 117 -25.90 -3.03 -18.02
CA ARG A 117 -24.66 -2.98 -18.82
C ARG A 117 -24.92 -2.68 -20.28
N TYR A 118 -26.13 -2.89 -20.78
CA TYR A 118 -26.45 -2.72 -22.18
C TYR A 118 -27.88 -2.23 -22.41
N ALA A 119 -28.00 -1.28 -23.34
CA ALA A 119 -29.24 -0.86 -23.95
C ALA A 119 -28.90 -0.29 -25.33
N ARG A 120 -29.68 -0.63 -26.35
CA ARG A 120 -29.48 -0.09 -27.69
C ARG A 120 -29.85 1.39 -27.75
N SER A 121 -29.04 2.19 -28.44
CA SER A 121 -29.34 3.61 -28.65
C SER A 121 -28.65 4.14 -29.91
N ALA A 122 -29.44 4.57 -30.90
CA ALA A 122 -28.91 5.19 -32.10
C ALA A 122 -28.08 6.45 -31.78
N ARG A 123 -28.51 7.26 -30.80
CA ARG A 123 -27.75 8.42 -30.33
C ARG A 123 -26.36 8.03 -29.84
N VAL A 124 -26.26 6.97 -29.04
CA VAL A 124 -24.97 6.49 -28.51
C VAL A 124 -24.10 6.01 -29.67
N THR A 125 -24.66 5.22 -30.58
CA THR A 125 -23.97 4.72 -31.78
C THR A 125 -23.46 5.86 -32.65
N ASP A 126 -24.27 6.87 -32.97
CA ASP A 126 -23.88 8.01 -33.80
C ASP A 126 -22.73 8.80 -33.16
N VAL A 127 -22.80 9.02 -31.85
CA VAL A 127 -21.75 9.74 -31.12
C VAL A 127 -20.46 8.93 -31.07
N LEU A 128 -20.51 7.66 -30.63
CA LEU A 128 -19.30 6.84 -30.52
C LEU A 128 -18.66 6.58 -31.88
N SER A 129 -19.46 6.26 -32.91
CA SER A 129 -18.96 6.03 -34.27
C SER A 129 -18.27 7.25 -34.89
N SER A 130 -18.64 8.48 -34.48
CA SER A 130 -17.96 9.70 -34.90
C SER A 130 -16.55 9.88 -34.32
N VAL A 131 -16.23 9.19 -33.22
CA VAL A 131 -14.94 9.29 -32.51
C VAL A 131 -13.98 8.17 -32.94
N LEU A 132 -14.49 7.02 -33.36
CA LEU A 132 -13.68 5.85 -33.74
C LEU A 132 -12.56 6.16 -34.76
N PRO A 133 -12.78 6.98 -35.83
CA PRO A 133 -11.73 7.27 -36.81
C PRO A 133 -10.53 8.03 -36.25
N ASP A 134 -10.68 8.67 -35.08
CA ASP A 134 -9.63 9.44 -34.43
C ASP A 134 -8.81 8.62 -33.43
N CYS A 135 -9.15 7.34 -33.22
CA CYS A 135 -8.53 6.48 -32.21
C CYS A 135 -7.40 5.63 -32.80
N ASP A 136 -6.39 5.34 -31.98
CA ASP A 136 -5.28 4.40 -32.25
C ASP A 136 -5.47 3.07 -31.51
N LEU A 137 -6.22 3.08 -30.41
CA LEU A 137 -6.61 1.89 -29.63
C LEU A 137 -8.06 2.04 -29.18
N ILE A 138 -8.88 1.01 -29.41
CA ILE A 138 -10.28 0.93 -28.97
C ILE A 138 -10.43 -0.31 -28.09
N VAL A 139 -10.92 -0.12 -26.86
CA VAL A 139 -11.12 -1.19 -25.88
C VAL A 139 -12.58 -1.22 -25.46
N GLY A 140 -13.19 -2.40 -25.47
CA GLY A 140 -14.58 -2.58 -25.03
C GLY A 140 -14.92 -4.04 -24.76
N THR A 141 -15.97 -4.31 -23.98
CA THR A 141 -16.62 -5.63 -23.95
C THR A 141 -17.37 -5.90 -25.26
N GLU A 142 -17.87 -7.12 -25.44
CA GLU A 142 -18.71 -7.46 -26.59
C GLU A 142 -19.90 -6.49 -26.71
N GLU A 143 -20.60 -6.23 -25.61
CA GLU A 143 -21.76 -5.33 -25.57
C GLU A 143 -21.39 -3.86 -25.81
N GLU A 144 -20.24 -3.42 -25.31
CA GLU A 144 -19.70 -2.08 -25.56
C GLU A 144 -19.36 -1.89 -27.05
N LEU A 145 -18.78 -2.91 -27.69
CA LEU A 145 -18.53 -2.90 -29.14
C LEU A 145 -19.84 -2.92 -29.93
N HIS A 146 -20.86 -3.65 -29.47
CA HIS A 146 -22.17 -3.68 -30.12
C HIS A 146 -22.82 -2.30 -30.18
N VAL A 147 -22.84 -1.57 -29.06
CA VAL A 147 -23.46 -0.24 -29.03
C VAL A 147 -22.65 0.78 -29.85
N ALA A 148 -21.32 0.70 -29.83
CA ALA A 148 -20.47 1.58 -30.62
C ALA A 148 -20.64 1.34 -32.14
N ALA A 149 -20.87 0.10 -32.55
CA ALA A 149 -21.09 -0.28 -33.94
C ALA A 149 -22.55 -0.16 -34.42
N GLY A 150 -23.52 -0.24 -33.49
CA GLY A 150 -24.94 -0.38 -33.79
C GLY A 150 -25.34 -1.77 -34.29
N ILE A 151 -24.53 -2.79 -34.00
CA ILE A 151 -24.67 -4.18 -34.48
C ILE A 151 -24.57 -5.13 -33.27
N GLU A 152 -25.53 -6.03 -33.08
CA GLU A 152 -25.62 -6.93 -31.90
C GLU A 152 -24.84 -8.26 -32.07
N GLU A 153 -24.24 -8.48 -33.24
CA GLU A 153 -23.36 -9.61 -33.49
C GLU A 153 -21.91 -9.16 -33.37
N THR A 154 -21.13 -9.79 -32.48
CA THR A 154 -19.78 -9.34 -32.08
C THR A 154 -18.82 -9.20 -33.27
N LEU A 155 -18.76 -10.17 -34.17
CA LEU A 155 -17.85 -10.12 -35.33
C LEU A 155 -18.27 -9.01 -36.31
N GLY A 156 -19.57 -8.87 -36.56
CA GLY A 156 -20.15 -7.80 -37.37
C GLY A 156 -19.89 -6.41 -36.78
N ALA A 157 -20.00 -6.26 -35.46
CA ALA A 157 -19.67 -5.03 -34.75
C ALA A 157 -18.19 -4.67 -34.93
N ILE A 158 -17.28 -5.62 -34.71
CA ILE A 158 -15.83 -5.42 -34.89
C ILE A 158 -15.51 -5.07 -36.35
N ARG A 159 -16.13 -5.75 -37.32
CA ARG A 159 -15.96 -5.43 -38.76
C ARG A 159 -16.45 -4.02 -39.10
N ARG A 160 -17.57 -3.58 -38.51
CA ARG A 160 -18.08 -2.22 -38.68
C ARG A 160 -17.14 -1.18 -38.07
N ILE A 161 -16.59 -1.44 -36.88
CA ILE A 161 -15.60 -0.56 -36.24
C ILE A 161 -14.33 -0.47 -37.10
N ARG A 162 -13.81 -1.61 -37.60
CA ARG A 162 -12.65 -1.64 -38.50
C ARG A 162 -12.88 -0.88 -39.81
N ALA A 163 -14.11 -0.88 -40.33
CA ALA A 163 -14.45 -0.09 -41.52
C ALA A 163 -14.40 1.43 -41.29
N LEU A 164 -14.41 1.88 -40.04
CA LEU A 164 -14.36 3.29 -39.64
C LEU A 164 -13.00 3.70 -39.08
N SER A 165 -12.20 2.76 -38.56
CA SER A 165 -10.98 3.04 -37.82
C SER A 165 -9.87 2.04 -38.12
N SER A 166 -8.64 2.53 -38.21
CA SER A 166 -7.42 1.71 -38.28
C SER A 166 -6.87 1.34 -36.89
N ALA A 167 -7.52 1.73 -35.80
CA ALA A 167 -7.10 1.44 -34.44
C ALA A 167 -6.88 -0.06 -34.19
N VAL A 168 -6.02 -0.40 -33.23
CA VAL A 168 -6.04 -1.72 -32.60
C VAL A 168 -7.36 -1.87 -31.84
N ILE A 169 -8.07 -2.99 -32.02
CA ILE A 169 -9.34 -3.26 -31.33
C ILE A 169 -9.12 -4.36 -30.31
N VAL A 170 -9.48 -4.10 -29.05
CA VAL A 170 -9.41 -5.08 -27.95
C VAL A 170 -10.82 -5.40 -27.48
N CYS A 171 -11.23 -6.65 -27.67
CA CYS A 171 -12.52 -7.18 -27.23
C CYS A 171 -12.36 -7.93 -25.91
N LYS A 172 -12.88 -7.37 -24.82
CA LYS A 172 -12.93 -7.98 -23.48
C LYS A 172 -14.05 -9.03 -23.44
N ARG A 173 -13.75 -10.24 -22.97
CA ARG A 173 -14.69 -11.39 -22.91
C ARG A 173 -14.84 -11.95 -21.50
N GLY A 174 -14.66 -11.09 -20.49
CA GLY A 174 -14.75 -11.45 -19.08
C GLY A 174 -13.83 -12.62 -18.72
N PRO A 175 -14.34 -13.71 -18.11
CA PRO A 175 -13.54 -14.88 -17.75
C PRO A 175 -12.83 -15.58 -18.92
N ARG A 176 -13.27 -15.34 -20.16
CA ARG A 176 -12.62 -15.90 -21.36
C ARG A 176 -11.38 -15.13 -21.78
N GLY A 177 -11.05 -14.02 -21.12
CA GLY A 177 -9.91 -13.16 -21.42
C GLY A 177 -10.26 -12.09 -22.45
N CYS A 178 -9.43 -11.93 -23.47
CA CYS A 178 -9.65 -10.95 -24.53
C CYS A 178 -9.16 -11.42 -25.89
N ILE A 179 -9.61 -10.73 -26.94
CA ILE A 179 -9.11 -10.88 -28.29
C ILE A 179 -8.61 -9.53 -28.79
N VAL A 180 -7.40 -9.52 -29.35
CA VAL A 180 -6.80 -8.33 -29.95
C VAL A 180 -6.84 -8.45 -31.47
N PHE A 181 -7.29 -7.39 -32.13
CA PHE A 181 -7.31 -7.26 -33.58
C PHE A 181 -6.45 -6.05 -33.96
N PRO A 182 -5.15 -6.24 -34.27
CA PRO A 182 -4.29 -5.15 -34.69
C PRO A 182 -4.73 -4.58 -36.05
N ASP A 183 -5.01 -5.48 -37.01
CA ASP A 183 -5.26 -5.13 -38.41
C ASP A 183 -6.54 -5.80 -38.93
N ARG A 184 -6.40 -6.72 -39.91
CA ARG A 184 -7.49 -7.43 -40.56
C ARG A 184 -8.34 -8.19 -39.54
N ILE A 185 -9.66 -8.11 -39.71
CA ILE A 185 -10.60 -8.95 -38.97
C ILE A 185 -10.75 -10.29 -39.68
N PRO A 186 -10.49 -11.43 -39.02
CA PRO A 186 -10.63 -12.75 -39.60
C PRO A 186 -12.10 -13.16 -39.83
N ASP A 187 -12.30 -14.38 -40.32
CA ASP A 187 -13.63 -14.94 -40.59
C ASP A 187 -14.31 -15.50 -39.33
N ALA A 188 -13.54 -15.92 -38.33
CA ALA A 188 -14.02 -16.27 -37.00
C ALA A 188 -13.28 -15.46 -35.91
N LEU A 189 -13.97 -15.14 -34.82
CA LEU A 189 -13.38 -14.39 -33.69
C LEU A 189 -12.15 -15.06 -33.11
N GLU A 190 -12.19 -16.40 -32.99
CA GLU A 190 -11.12 -17.19 -32.36
C GLU A 190 -9.85 -17.29 -33.22
N ASP A 191 -9.90 -16.84 -34.48
CA ASP A 191 -8.72 -16.72 -35.35
C ASP A 191 -7.95 -15.40 -35.11
N GLY A 192 -8.48 -14.51 -34.25
CA GLY A 192 -7.77 -13.31 -33.81
C GLY A 192 -6.63 -13.64 -32.85
N LEU A 193 -5.94 -12.60 -32.35
CA LEU A 193 -4.96 -12.79 -31.28
C LEU A 193 -5.73 -13.03 -29.97
N VAL A 194 -5.97 -14.30 -29.64
CA VAL A 194 -6.69 -14.70 -28.43
C VAL A 194 -5.72 -14.78 -27.25
N ALA A 195 -5.99 -13.99 -26.21
CA ALA A 195 -5.35 -14.13 -24.92
C ALA A 195 -6.37 -14.73 -23.95
N ALA A 196 -6.17 -16.00 -23.60
CA ALA A 196 -7.05 -16.73 -22.70
C ALA A 196 -7.12 -16.05 -21.32
N GLY A 197 -8.33 -16.07 -20.74
CA GLY A 197 -8.54 -15.66 -19.37
C GLY A 197 -7.87 -16.61 -18.38
N LEU A 198 -7.84 -16.19 -17.12
CA LEU A 198 -7.25 -16.96 -16.03
C LEU A 198 -8.36 -17.58 -15.19
N ASP A 199 -8.20 -18.84 -14.81
CA ASP A 199 -9.17 -19.54 -13.97
C ASP A 199 -9.00 -19.13 -12.50
N VAL A 200 -9.74 -18.10 -12.10
CA VAL A 200 -9.77 -17.57 -10.73
C VAL A 200 -11.20 -17.52 -10.21
N GLU A 201 -11.35 -17.53 -8.90
CA GLU A 201 -12.62 -17.22 -8.24
C GLU A 201 -12.88 -15.71 -8.33
N VAL A 202 -14.04 -15.36 -8.89
CA VAL A 202 -14.52 -13.98 -8.93
C VAL A 202 -15.19 -13.66 -7.60
N TYR A 203 -14.60 -12.73 -6.86
CA TYR A 203 -15.09 -12.24 -5.59
C TYR A 203 -15.84 -10.91 -5.73
N ASN A 204 -15.29 -9.99 -6.53
CA ASN A 204 -15.95 -8.73 -6.89
C ASN A 204 -15.55 -8.32 -8.31
N VAL A 205 -16.47 -7.78 -9.11
CA VAL A 205 -16.18 -7.32 -10.48
C VAL A 205 -15.86 -5.81 -10.57
N LEU A 206 -15.90 -5.10 -9.44
CA LEU A 206 -15.58 -3.68 -9.41
C LEU A 206 -14.14 -3.38 -9.82
N GLY A 207 -13.96 -2.43 -10.73
CA GLY A 207 -12.64 -2.02 -11.22
C GLY A 207 -11.97 -3.03 -12.14
N ALA A 208 -12.59 -4.17 -12.46
CA ALA A 208 -12.00 -5.20 -13.30
C ALA A 208 -11.61 -4.68 -14.69
N GLY A 209 -12.47 -3.83 -15.28
CA GLY A 209 -12.21 -3.17 -16.56
C GLY A 209 -11.04 -2.18 -16.48
N ASP A 210 -10.96 -1.41 -15.40
CA ASP A 210 -9.89 -0.43 -15.18
C ASP A 210 -8.54 -1.14 -14.96
N ALA A 211 -8.52 -2.21 -14.16
CA ALA A 211 -7.34 -3.04 -13.94
C ALA A 211 -6.88 -3.71 -15.24
N PHE A 212 -7.82 -4.26 -16.02
CA PHE A 212 -7.53 -4.82 -17.34
C PHE A 212 -6.90 -3.77 -18.25
N LEU A 213 -7.50 -2.58 -18.36
CA LEU A 213 -7.01 -1.52 -19.22
C LEU A 213 -5.63 -1.02 -18.75
N ALA A 214 -5.42 -0.85 -17.45
CA ALA A 214 -4.12 -0.49 -16.89
C ALA A 214 -3.05 -1.54 -17.24
N GLY A 215 -3.36 -2.83 -17.14
CA GLY A 215 -2.47 -3.93 -17.54
C GLY A 215 -2.15 -3.89 -19.04
N PHE A 216 -3.16 -3.68 -19.89
CA PHE A 216 -2.96 -3.56 -21.34
C PHE A 216 -2.07 -2.36 -21.68
N LEU A 217 -2.38 -1.20 -21.11
CA LEU A 217 -1.65 0.05 -21.35
C LEU A 217 -0.22 -0.01 -20.83
N SER A 218 0.05 -0.72 -19.74
CA SER A 218 1.41 -0.94 -19.26
C SER A 218 2.29 -1.58 -20.35
N GLY A 219 1.81 -2.59 -21.07
CA GLY A 219 2.53 -3.18 -22.20
C GLY A 219 2.51 -2.30 -23.45
N TYR A 220 1.32 -1.81 -23.83
CA TYR A 220 1.11 -1.06 -25.06
C TYR A 220 1.92 0.24 -25.13
N LEU A 221 2.04 0.98 -24.02
CA LEU A 221 2.81 2.23 -23.96
C LEU A 221 4.34 2.02 -23.97
N ARG A 222 4.78 0.77 -23.72
CA ARG A 222 6.17 0.32 -23.87
C ARG A 222 6.44 -0.34 -25.22
N ASP A 223 5.44 -0.31 -26.12
CA ASP A 223 5.49 -0.90 -27.45
C ASP A 223 5.82 -2.41 -27.41
N GLU A 224 5.37 -3.09 -26.34
CA GLU A 224 5.44 -4.54 -26.22
C GLU A 224 4.50 -5.22 -27.24
N PRO A 225 4.78 -6.48 -27.64
CA PRO A 225 3.85 -7.25 -28.46
C PRO A 225 2.44 -7.28 -27.84
N HIS A 226 1.41 -7.29 -28.69
CA HIS A 226 0.02 -7.27 -28.24
C HIS A 226 -0.34 -8.48 -27.36
N GLU A 227 0.29 -9.63 -27.58
CA GLU A 227 0.18 -10.83 -26.75
C GLU A 227 0.66 -10.57 -25.32
N VAL A 228 1.75 -9.81 -25.16
CA VAL A 228 2.28 -9.43 -23.85
C VAL A 228 1.33 -8.47 -23.15
N SER A 229 0.87 -7.44 -23.87
CA SER A 229 -0.10 -6.47 -23.36
C SER A 229 -1.41 -7.13 -22.92
N ALA A 230 -1.94 -8.06 -23.73
CA ALA A 230 -3.15 -8.81 -23.43
C ALA A 230 -2.99 -9.76 -22.23
N ARG A 231 -1.82 -10.40 -22.08
CA ARG A 231 -1.51 -11.23 -20.90
C ARG A 231 -1.44 -10.40 -19.61
N LEU A 232 -0.81 -9.23 -19.66
CA LEU A 232 -0.79 -8.28 -18.53
C LEU A 232 -2.21 -7.83 -18.18
N ALA A 233 -3.02 -7.49 -19.19
CA ALA A 233 -4.42 -7.08 -19.01
C ALA A 233 -5.25 -8.16 -18.30
N ASN A 234 -5.21 -9.39 -18.79
CA ASN A 234 -5.94 -10.52 -18.18
C ASN A 234 -5.48 -10.76 -16.74
N ALA A 235 -4.18 -10.71 -16.45
CA ALA A 235 -3.65 -10.92 -15.11
C ALA A 235 -4.03 -9.80 -14.13
N CYS A 236 -3.96 -8.54 -14.54
CA CYS A 236 -4.44 -7.43 -13.72
C CYS A 236 -5.94 -7.54 -13.43
N GLY A 237 -6.74 -7.88 -14.44
CA GLY A 237 -8.18 -8.13 -14.26
C GLY A 237 -8.44 -9.28 -13.29
N ALA A 238 -7.72 -10.40 -13.43
CA ALA A 238 -7.87 -11.58 -12.56
C ALA A 238 -7.50 -11.31 -11.09
N LEU A 239 -6.42 -10.57 -10.85
CA LEU A 239 -6.01 -10.17 -9.50
C LEU A 239 -7.02 -9.22 -8.86
N ALA A 240 -7.50 -8.23 -9.62
CA ALA A 240 -8.51 -7.29 -9.15
C ALA A 240 -9.83 -8.00 -8.77
N VAL A 241 -10.32 -8.91 -9.62
CA VAL A 241 -11.61 -9.57 -9.34
C VAL A 241 -11.57 -10.56 -8.19
N SER A 242 -10.38 -10.98 -7.75
CA SER A 242 -10.23 -11.93 -6.65
C SER A 242 -10.28 -11.26 -5.26
N ARG A 243 -10.39 -9.92 -5.21
CA ARG A 243 -10.38 -9.11 -3.98
C ARG A 243 -11.64 -8.25 -3.83
N LEU A 244 -11.83 -7.70 -2.63
CA LEU A 244 -13.09 -7.04 -2.25
C LEU A 244 -13.25 -5.64 -2.84
N LEU A 245 -12.18 -4.84 -2.82
CA LEU A 245 -12.24 -3.42 -3.17
C LEU A 245 -11.79 -3.19 -4.62
N CYS A 246 -11.89 -1.93 -5.07
CA CYS A 246 -11.53 -1.50 -6.42
C CYS A 246 -10.03 -1.13 -6.48
N SER A 247 -9.69 0.11 -6.83
CA SER A 247 -8.32 0.57 -7.06
C SER A 247 -7.30 0.25 -5.95
N PRO A 248 -7.64 0.21 -4.64
CA PRO A 248 -6.65 -0.16 -3.62
C PRO A 248 -6.13 -1.60 -3.74
N GLU A 249 -6.87 -2.48 -4.41
CA GLU A 249 -6.59 -3.91 -4.52
C GLU A 249 -5.95 -4.29 -5.86
N PHE A 250 -5.70 -3.29 -6.71
CA PHE A 250 -5.02 -3.50 -7.99
C PHE A 250 -3.58 -3.97 -7.74
N PRO A 251 -3.08 -4.89 -8.58
CA PRO A 251 -1.77 -5.45 -8.35
C PRO A 251 -0.66 -4.45 -8.66
N THR A 252 0.37 -4.45 -7.84
CA THR A 252 1.61 -3.74 -8.16
C THR A 252 2.41 -4.54 -9.18
N ARG A 253 3.46 -3.93 -9.74
CA ARG A 253 4.34 -4.62 -10.71
C ARG A 253 4.97 -5.89 -10.12
N ALA A 254 5.41 -5.83 -8.87
CA ALA A 254 6.02 -6.97 -8.18
C ALA A 254 5.06 -8.14 -8.02
N GLU A 255 3.82 -7.85 -7.63
CA GLU A 255 2.76 -8.84 -7.49
C GLU A 255 2.38 -9.45 -8.84
N LEU A 256 2.21 -8.60 -9.86
CA LEU A 256 1.87 -9.02 -11.21
C LEU A 256 2.96 -9.92 -11.83
N ASP A 257 4.22 -9.51 -11.73
CA ASP A 257 5.35 -10.27 -12.25
C ASP A 257 5.49 -11.62 -11.54
N HIS A 258 5.28 -11.66 -10.21
CA HIS A 258 5.27 -12.91 -9.46
C HIS A 258 4.16 -13.84 -9.94
N TYR A 259 2.93 -13.35 -10.05
CA TYR A 259 1.80 -14.15 -10.50
C TYR A 259 1.98 -14.67 -11.93
N LEU A 260 2.52 -13.85 -12.84
CA LEU A 260 2.80 -14.27 -14.21
C LEU A 260 3.93 -15.30 -14.32
N ALA A 261 4.91 -15.26 -13.42
CA ALA A 261 6.03 -16.18 -13.42
C ALA A 261 5.70 -17.53 -12.76
N TYR A 262 4.93 -17.52 -11.67
CA TYR A 262 4.73 -18.70 -10.80
C TYR A 262 3.28 -19.16 -10.68
N GLY A 263 2.31 -18.35 -11.09
CA GLY A 263 0.89 -18.62 -10.89
C GLY A 263 0.48 -18.59 -9.42
N SER A 264 -0.62 -19.27 -9.11
CA SER A 264 -1.05 -19.59 -7.74
C SER A 264 -1.70 -20.97 -7.73
N SER A 265 -1.57 -21.71 -6.62
CA SER A 265 -2.33 -22.94 -6.39
C SER A 265 -3.79 -22.67 -5.96
N HIS A 266 -4.14 -21.41 -5.69
CA HIS A 266 -5.47 -21.01 -5.27
C HIS A 266 -6.26 -20.42 -6.43
N ARG A 267 -7.55 -20.78 -6.55
CA ARG A 267 -8.48 -20.04 -7.42
C ARG A 267 -8.90 -18.71 -6.77
N ALA A 268 -9.13 -18.72 -5.45
CA ALA A 268 -9.26 -17.50 -4.66
C ALA A 268 -7.87 -16.93 -4.36
N LEU A 269 -7.36 -16.05 -5.22
CA LEU A 269 -6.01 -15.48 -5.10
C LEU A 269 -5.81 -14.69 -3.79
N ARG A 270 -6.89 -14.16 -3.20
CA ARG A 270 -6.89 -13.57 -1.85
C ARG A 270 -6.51 -14.54 -0.72
N GLU A 271 -6.46 -15.85 -0.97
CA GLU A 271 -5.99 -16.85 0.00
C GLU A 271 -4.50 -17.20 -0.20
N ASP A 272 -3.87 -16.71 -1.28
CA ASP A 272 -2.46 -16.96 -1.55
C ASP A 272 -1.57 -16.06 -0.67
N SER A 273 -0.89 -16.66 0.31
CA SER A 273 -0.07 -15.93 1.27
C SER A 273 1.04 -15.07 0.64
N ARG A 274 1.63 -15.50 -0.50
CA ARG A 274 2.71 -14.77 -1.15
C ARG A 274 2.15 -13.60 -1.94
N LEU A 275 1.07 -13.77 -2.68
CA LEU A 275 0.42 -12.67 -3.41
C LEU A 275 -0.08 -11.60 -2.43
N ASN A 276 -0.71 -11.98 -1.33
CA ASN A 276 -1.16 -11.02 -0.32
C ASN A 276 -0.02 -10.30 0.40
N HIS A 277 1.10 -10.99 0.64
CA HIS A 277 2.31 -10.35 1.18
C HIS A 277 2.87 -9.32 0.20
N LEU A 278 3.01 -9.69 -1.08
CA LEU A 278 3.49 -8.78 -2.11
C LEU A 278 2.58 -7.57 -2.26
N HIS A 279 1.27 -7.81 -2.34
CA HIS A 279 0.27 -6.76 -2.41
C HIS A 279 0.46 -5.77 -1.27
N TRP A 280 0.39 -6.25 -0.02
CA TRP A 280 0.61 -5.40 1.13
C TRP A 280 1.94 -4.65 1.10
N ALA A 281 3.04 -5.37 0.91
CA ALA A 281 4.37 -4.82 1.12
C ALA A 281 4.71 -3.74 0.08
N THR A 282 3.98 -3.73 -1.04
CA THR A 282 4.15 -2.79 -2.15
C THR A 282 3.03 -1.75 -2.26
N THR A 283 1.89 -1.89 -1.57
CA THR A 283 0.82 -0.87 -1.50
C THR A 283 0.75 -0.13 -0.16
N ARG A 284 1.43 -0.64 0.88
CA ARG A 284 1.54 0.06 2.17
C ARG A 284 2.20 1.43 2.02
N ARG A 285 1.94 2.31 2.98
CA ARG A 285 2.39 3.71 2.95
C ARG A 285 3.91 3.81 2.84
N ASP A 286 4.40 4.75 2.05
CA ASP A 286 5.82 5.07 2.07
C ASP A 286 6.18 5.77 3.40
N ILE A 287 7.33 5.41 3.96
CA ILE A 287 7.88 6.01 5.18
C ILE A 287 9.38 6.22 5.01
N PRO A 288 10.00 7.13 5.77
CA PRO A 288 11.44 7.33 5.71
C PRO A 288 12.22 6.02 5.90
N LYS A 289 13.23 5.81 5.05
CA LYS A 289 14.03 4.57 5.00
C LYS A 289 14.82 4.27 6.28
N THR A 290 15.04 5.29 7.10
CA THR A 290 15.77 5.18 8.36
C THR A 290 14.95 5.74 9.49
N LEU A 291 14.98 5.10 10.65
CA LEU A 291 14.21 5.51 11.82
C LEU A 291 15.11 5.69 13.05
N ARG A 292 14.96 6.82 13.73
CA ARG A 292 15.45 7.02 15.10
C ARG A 292 14.24 7.12 16.01
N VAL A 293 14.03 6.10 16.83
CA VAL A 293 12.80 5.96 17.61
C VAL A 293 13.12 6.10 19.09
N LEU A 294 12.43 7.03 19.75
CA LEU A 294 12.39 7.07 21.21
C LEU A 294 11.26 6.15 21.68
N ALA A 295 11.60 5.11 22.42
CA ALA A 295 10.62 4.23 23.01
C ALA A 295 10.29 4.65 24.42
N MET A 296 9.01 4.70 24.73
CA MET A 296 8.49 4.68 26.09
C MET A 296 8.55 3.25 26.64
N GLU A 297 9.75 2.66 26.58
CA GLU A 297 10.07 1.36 27.14
C GLU A 297 10.21 1.45 28.67
N GLY A 298 9.91 0.35 29.37
CA GLY A 298 9.84 0.33 30.84
C GLY A 298 8.42 0.39 31.41
N ARG A 299 7.41 -0.14 30.69
CA ARG A 299 6.05 -0.35 31.22
C ARG A 299 6.06 -0.95 32.62
N SER A 300 6.95 -1.89 32.91
CA SER A 300 7.10 -2.45 34.25
C SER A 300 7.73 -1.45 35.23
N GLU A 301 8.85 -0.82 34.91
CA GLU A 301 9.62 -0.02 35.87
C GLU A 301 9.01 1.35 36.16
N LEU A 302 8.57 2.08 35.14
CA LEU A 302 7.91 3.38 35.30
C LEU A 302 6.51 3.21 35.88
N ARG A 303 5.73 2.18 35.48
CA ARG A 303 4.44 1.89 36.14
C ARG A 303 4.66 1.38 37.57
N GLN A 304 5.66 0.54 37.83
CA GLN A 304 5.97 0.12 39.20
C GLN A 304 6.42 1.30 40.06
N LEU A 305 7.20 2.23 39.52
CA LEU A 305 7.56 3.47 40.22
C LEU A 305 6.30 4.31 40.50
N ALA A 306 5.44 4.47 39.49
CA ALA A 306 4.18 5.19 39.63
C ALA A 306 3.26 4.53 40.69
N LEU A 307 3.12 3.21 40.66
CA LEU A 307 2.38 2.42 41.64
C LEU A 307 2.98 2.58 43.04
N ARG A 308 4.30 2.40 43.20
CA ARG A 308 5.01 2.55 44.48
C ARG A 308 4.89 3.95 45.08
N ARG A 309 4.78 4.98 44.23
CA ARG A 309 4.70 6.39 44.64
C ARG A 309 3.29 6.98 44.52
N SER A 310 2.28 6.16 44.22
CA SER A 310 0.89 6.60 44.01
C SER A 310 0.75 7.77 43.01
N ILE A 311 1.57 7.77 41.94
CA ILE A 311 1.54 8.80 40.91
C ILE A 311 0.28 8.60 40.03
N PRO A 312 -0.52 9.65 39.78
CA PRO A 312 -1.71 9.55 38.93
C PRO A 312 -1.39 9.14 37.50
N VAL A 313 -2.29 8.39 36.87
CA VAL A 313 -2.16 7.88 35.49
C VAL A 313 -2.03 9.01 34.48
N GLU A 314 -2.66 10.16 34.73
CA GLU A 314 -2.60 11.36 33.89
C GLU A 314 -1.17 11.90 33.77
N ARG A 315 -0.32 11.68 34.78
CA ARG A 315 1.10 12.06 34.74
C ARG A 315 1.89 11.17 33.80
N LEU A 316 1.54 9.88 33.70
CA LEU A 316 2.16 8.98 32.72
C LEU A 316 1.76 9.38 31.29
N ALA A 317 0.48 9.69 31.05
CA ALA A 317 0.02 10.21 29.77
C ALA A 317 0.71 11.53 29.38
N ARG A 318 0.92 12.42 30.36
CA ARG A 318 1.65 13.67 30.13
C ARG A 318 3.12 13.41 29.78
N LEU A 319 3.78 12.45 30.42
CA LEU A 319 5.16 12.08 30.10
C LEU A 319 5.30 11.59 28.64
N GLU A 320 4.35 10.82 28.12
CA GLU A 320 4.32 10.44 26.70
C GLU A 320 4.25 11.66 25.78
N ALA A 321 3.44 12.66 26.14
CA ALA A 321 3.38 13.92 25.37
C ALA A 321 4.70 14.71 25.42
N LEU A 322 5.41 14.71 26.57
CA LEU A 322 6.74 15.33 26.67
C LEU A 322 7.78 14.60 25.81
N ALA A 323 7.71 13.26 25.74
CA ALA A 323 8.57 12.47 24.87
C ALA A 323 8.30 12.78 23.38
N VAL A 324 7.03 12.93 22.99
CA VAL A 324 6.65 13.36 21.64
C VAL A 324 7.20 14.74 21.31
N ASP A 325 7.05 15.72 22.20
CA ASP A 325 7.61 17.07 22.00
C ASP A 325 9.15 17.04 21.90
N ALA A 326 9.81 16.26 22.78
CA ALA A 326 11.26 16.09 22.73
C ALA A 326 11.74 15.53 21.39
N VAL A 327 11.09 14.48 20.87
CA VAL A 327 11.42 13.91 19.55
C VAL A 327 11.11 14.90 18.44
N ALA A 328 9.99 15.61 18.49
CA ALA A 328 9.62 16.60 17.48
C ALA A 328 10.66 17.74 17.40
N ARG A 329 11.19 18.20 18.55
CA ARG A 329 12.27 19.20 18.62
C ARG A 329 13.56 18.68 17.98
N VAL A 330 13.93 17.43 18.24
CA VAL A 330 15.13 16.81 17.63
C VAL A 330 14.93 16.56 16.13
N ALA A 331 13.73 16.15 15.73
CA ALA A 331 13.38 15.94 14.34
C ALA A 331 13.45 17.26 13.55
N ALA A 332 12.96 18.35 14.13
CA ALA A 332 12.92 19.68 13.51
C ALA A 332 12.26 19.64 12.11
N GLY A 333 11.16 18.90 11.99
CA GLY A 333 10.42 18.70 10.74
C GLY A 333 11.06 17.71 9.76
N ARG A 334 12.20 17.10 10.10
CA ARG A 334 12.82 16.03 9.28
C ARG A 334 12.09 14.71 9.49
N GLY A 335 11.91 13.96 8.41
CA GLY A 335 11.45 12.58 8.49
C GLY A 335 12.50 11.65 9.12
N GLY A 336 12.08 10.43 9.46
CA GLY A 336 12.97 9.39 9.99
C GLY A 336 13.12 9.41 11.51
N PHE A 337 12.16 10.03 12.18
CA PHE A 337 12.04 10.07 13.63
C PHE A 337 10.70 9.45 14.04
N GLY A 338 10.67 8.80 15.20
CA GLY A 338 9.48 8.15 15.68
C GLY A 338 9.41 8.03 17.19
N VAL A 339 8.24 7.64 17.66
CA VAL A 339 7.99 7.29 19.06
C VAL A 339 7.29 5.93 19.14
N LEU A 340 7.65 5.16 20.15
CA LEU A 340 6.91 3.97 20.56
C LEU A 340 6.22 4.30 21.89
N LEU A 341 4.88 4.33 21.89
CA LEU A 341 4.06 4.74 23.04
C LEU A 341 3.32 3.53 23.64
N ASP A 342 2.97 3.57 24.92
CA ASP A 342 2.19 2.51 25.59
C ASP A 342 0.70 2.58 25.16
N GLY A 343 0.23 3.80 24.87
CA GLY A 343 -1.07 4.07 24.23
C GLY A 343 -2.31 3.76 25.08
N THR A 344 -2.15 3.11 26.24
CA THR A 344 -3.22 2.89 27.23
C THR A 344 -3.76 4.19 27.84
N HIS A 345 -3.01 5.29 27.78
CA HIS A 345 -3.36 6.56 28.44
C HIS A 345 -3.15 7.82 27.55
N GLY A 346 -2.58 7.67 26.36
CA GLY A 346 -1.96 8.76 25.58
C GLY A 346 -2.65 9.17 24.28
N ALA A 347 -3.99 9.19 24.20
CA ALA A 347 -4.69 9.59 22.97
C ALA A 347 -4.27 10.99 22.47
N ALA A 348 -3.87 11.89 23.37
CA ALA A 348 -3.30 13.20 23.01
C ALA A 348 -1.90 13.06 22.40
N ALA A 349 -1.00 12.29 23.02
CA ALA A 349 0.36 12.07 22.53
C ALA A 349 0.37 11.44 21.13
N LEU A 350 -0.55 10.50 20.85
CA LEU A 350 -0.73 9.93 19.52
C LEU A 350 -1.10 10.98 18.46
N ARG A 351 -2.06 11.86 18.77
CA ARG A 351 -2.44 12.97 17.87
C ARG A 351 -1.32 13.97 17.69
N ASP A 352 -0.56 14.25 18.74
CA ASP A 352 0.55 15.21 18.70
C ASP A 352 1.68 14.67 17.82
N ALA A 353 2.00 13.37 17.93
CA ALA A 353 2.98 12.71 17.09
C ALA A 353 2.56 12.64 15.62
N GLU A 354 1.28 12.40 15.33
CA GLU A 354 0.74 12.45 13.97
C GLU A 354 0.85 13.85 13.37
N ARG A 355 0.52 14.91 14.13
CA ARG A 355 0.71 16.31 13.68
C ARG A 355 2.17 16.65 13.44
N ALA A 356 3.08 16.09 14.23
CA ALA A 356 4.52 16.23 14.06
C ALA A 356 5.10 15.30 12.96
N GLN A 357 4.26 14.52 12.28
CA GLN A 357 4.64 13.56 11.23
C GLN A 357 5.69 12.54 11.70
N LEU A 358 5.64 12.15 12.97
CA LEU A 358 6.52 11.13 13.54
C LEU A 358 6.01 9.74 13.19
N TRP A 359 6.94 8.78 13.01
CA TRP A 359 6.59 7.37 12.94
C TRP A 359 6.08 6.89 14.30
N LEU A 360 4.99 6.11 14.30
CA LEU A 360 4.27 5.70 15.50
C LEU A 360 4.24 4.19 15.63
N ALA A 361 4.57 3.69 16.82
CA ALA A 361 4.35 2.30 17.21
C ALA A 361 3.77 2.16 18.61
N GLN A 362 3.09 1.03 18.85
CA GLN A 362 2.50 0.69 20.15
C GLN A 362 2.62 -0.82 20.41
N PRO A 363 3.02 -1.24 21.62
CA PRO A 363 3.19 -2.64 21.95
C PRO A 363 1.83 -3.33 22.17
N VAL A 364 1.78 -4.63 21.87
CA VAL A 364 0.59 -5.48 22.14
C VAL A 364 0.87 -6.61 23.12
N GLU A 365 2.14 -6.96 23.32
CA GLU A 365 2.52 -8.01 24.26
C GLU A 365 2.23 -7.61 25.71
N ARG A 366 2.02 -8.59 26.58
CA ARG A 366 2.10 -8.37 28.02
C ARG A 366 3.59 -8.26 28.40
N PRO A 367 4.00 -7.24 29.18
CA PRO A 367 5.40 -7.08 29.58
C PRO A 367 5.98 -8.37 30.20
N ALA A 368 7.17 -8.76 29.75
CA ALA A 368 7.93 -9.92 30.23
C ALA A 368 7.20 -11.29 30.15
N SER A 369 6.12 -11.42 29.36
CA SER A 369 5.43 -12.70 29.20
C SER A 369 6.29 -13.73 28.47
N ARG A 370 6.39 -14.94 29.03
CA ARG A 370 7.02 -16.12 28.40
C ARG A 370 6.31 -17.40 28.91
N PRO A 371 5.44 -18.06 28.13
CA PRO A 371 5.18 -17.82 26.71
C PRO A 371 4.61 -16.42 26.43
N LEU A 372 4.82 -15.93 25.21
CA LEU A 372 4.26 -14.67 24.73
C LEU A 372 2.75 -14.64 24.99
N GLU A 373 2.27 -13.61 25.69
CA GLU A 373 0.86 -13.32 25.91
C GLU A 373 0.55 -11.88 25.48
N PHE A 374 -0.72 -11.60 25.20
CA PHE A 374 -1.19 -10.26 24.85
C PHE A 374 -2.04 -9.70 25.98
N GLU A 375 -2.05 -8.37 26.13
CA GLU A 375 -2.91 -7.72 27.14
C GLU A 375 -4.40 -7.89 26.80
N ALA A 376 -4.73 -7.93 25.51
CA ALA A 376 -6.10 -8.09 25.03
C ALA A 376 -6.51 -9.56 24.84
N ALA A 377 -7.78 -9.85 25.15
CA ALA A 377 -8.38 -11.16 24.88
C ALA A 377 -8.53 -11.45 23.37
N SER A 378 -8.82 -10.41 22.57
CA SER A 378 -8.89 -10.48 21.11
C SER A 378 -8.00 -9.40 20.50
N LEU A 379 -6.97 -9.81 19.76
CA LEU A 379 -6.10 -8.89 19.04
C LEU A 379 -6.88 -8.07 18.01
N ALA A 380 -7.83 -8.69 17.31
CA ALA A 380 -8.61 -8.00 16.28
C ALA A 380 -9.42 -6.84 16.90
N ALA A 381 -10.16 -7.10 17.97
CA ALA A 381 -10.95 -6.07 18.65
C ALA A 381 -10.06 -4.99 19.32
N HIS A 382 -8.86 -5.38 19.76
CA HIS A 382 -7.92 -4.46 20.38
C HIS A 382 -7.29 -3.48 19.39
N LEU A 383 -6.99 -3.95 18.18
CA LEU A 383 -6.36 -3.16 17.14
C LEU A 383 -7.36 -2.30 16.34
N GLU A 384 -8.65 -2.68 16.28
CA GLU A 384 -9.69 -1.96 15.53
C GLU A 384 -9.75 -0.44 15.83
N PRO A 385 -9.74 0.03 17.09
CA PRO A 385 -9.82 1.47 17.38
C PRO A 385 -8.50 2.23 17.14
N TRP A 386 -7.39 1.56 16.82
CA TRP A 386 -6.10 2.23 16.65
C TRP A 386 -6.06 3.00 15.32
N PRO A 387 -5.36 4.15 15.23
CA PRO A 387 -5.14 4.82 13.96
C PRO A 387 -4.50 3.88 12.93
N GLY A 388 -4.98 3.88 11.68
CA GLY A 388 -4.47 2.94 10.67
C GLY A 388 -2.99 3.14 10.31
N ALA A 389 -2.39 4.28 10.67
CA ALA A 389 -0.97 4.57 10.42
C ALA A 389 -0.03 3.98 11.49
N LEU A 390 -0.60 3.45 12.58
CA LEU A 390 0.17 3.00 13.73
C LEU A 390 0.75 1.60 13.47
N THR A 391 2.05 1.45 13.73
CA THR A 391 2.76 0.17 13.66
C THR A 391 2.53 -0.64 14.93
N VAL A 392 2.09 -1.88 14.78
CA VAL A 392 1.96 -2.81 15.90
C VAL A 392 3.35 -3.28 16.29
N LYS A 393 3.75 -3.11 17.54
CA LYS A 393 5.02 -3.63 18.07
C LYS A 393 4.75 -4.86 18.92
N CYS A 394 5.61 -5.87 18.81
CA CYS A 394 5.58 -7.04 19.69
C CYS A 394 7.00 -7.45 20.05
N LEU A 395 7.29 -7.54 21.35
CA LEU A 395 8.52 -8.17 21.85
C LEU A 395 8.25 -9.64 22.20
N CYS A 396 9.04 -10.54 21.63
CA CYS A 396 9.00 -11.97 21.90
C CYS A 396 10.34 -12.44 22.50
N LEU A 397 10.29 -12.98 23.72
CA LEU A 397 11.44 -13.55 24.40
C LEU A 397 11.68 -14.99 23.89
N TYR A 398 12.35 -15.12 22.75
CA TYR A 398 12.45 -16.36 21.97
C TYR A 398 13.91 -16.82 21.85
N HIS A 399 14.23 -18.00 22.38
CA HIS A 399 15.51 -18.66 22.13
C HIS A 399 15.31 -19.88 21.19
N PRO A 400 16.17 -20.12 20.18
CA PRO A 400 15.99 -21.24 19.26
C PRO A 400 16.01 -22.62 19.96
N ASP A 401 16.73 -22.72 21.07
CA ASP A 401 16.83 -23.93 21.90
C ASP A 401 15.78 -24.01 23.02
N ASP A 402 14.75 -23.15 22.97
CA ASP A 402 13.58 -23.29 23.83
C ASP A 402 12.96 -24.70 23.70
N ARG A 403 12.45 -25.21 24.83
CA ARG A 403 11.69 -26.47 24.86
C ARG A 403 10.55 -26.40 23.84
N ALA A 404 10.28 -27.51 23.16
CA ALA A 404 9.31 -27.57 22.07
C ALA A 404 7.92 -27.05 22.45
N GLU A 405 7.48 -27.29 23.69
CA GLU A 405 6.17 -26.81 24.16
C GLU A 405 6.13 -25.27 24.25
N LEU A 406 7.19 -24.66 24.81
CA LEU A 406 7.31 -23.21 24.91
C LEU A 406 7.44 -22.58 23.52
N ARG A 407 8.33 -23.13 22.68
CA ARG A 407 8.54 -22.66 21.32
C ARG A 407 7.23 -22.69 20.51
N GLY A 408 6.50 -23.80 20.57
CA GLY A 408 5.21 -23.92 19.91
C GLY A 408 4.16 -22.93 20.43
N ALA A 409 4.17 -22.60 21.73
CA ALA A 409 3.28 -21.58 22.29
C ALA A 409 3.61 -20.18 21.77
N GLN A 410 4.90 -19.83 21.65
CA GLN A 410 5.35 -18.55 21.09
C GLN A 410 4.96 -18.44 19.61
N GLU A 411 5.28 -19.47 18.81
CA GLU A 411 4.98 -19.53 17.37
C GLU A 411 3.48 -19.37 17.09
N ARG A 412 2.61 -20.03 17.86
CA ARG A 412 1.15 -19.88 17.72
C ARG A 412 0.67 -18.45 17.96
N ASN A 413 1.21 -17.78 18.98
CA ASN A 413 0.79 -16.41 19.29
C ASN A 413 1.37 -15.39 18.30
N LEU A 414 2.58 -15.61 17.77
CA LEU A 414 3.13 -14.81 16.68
C LEU A 414 2.34 -14.96 15.39
N LEU A 415 1.91 -16.18 15.02
CA LEU A 415 1.04 -16.40 13.86
C LEU A 415 -0.29 -15.66 13.99
N ARG A 416 -0.93 -15.72 15.17
CA ARG A 416 -2.17 -14.99 15.46
C ARG A 416 -1.97 -13.47 15.33
N LEU A 417 -0.83 -12.95 15.80
CA LEU A 417 -0.50 -11.55 15.68
C LEU A 417 -0.27 -11.12 14.22
N ALA A 418 0.53 -11.87 13.48
CA ALA A 418 0.80 -11.59 12.07
C ALA A 418 -0.49 -11.56 11.25
N ALA A 419 -1.37 -12.55 11.46
CA ALA A 419 -2.68 -12.61 10.81
C ALA A 419 -3.57 -11.40 11.17
N ALA A 420 -3.62 -11.01 12.45
CA ALA A 420 -4.40 -9.85 12.89
C ALA A 420 -3.89 -8.54 12.28
N CYS A 421 -2.57 -8.35 12.19
CA CYS A 421 -1.97 -7.18 11.55
C CYS A 421 -2.29 -7.14 10.05
N ARG A 422 -2.17 -8.28 9.35
CA ARG A 422 -2.49 -8.38 7.91
C ARG A 422 -3.95 -8.03 7.64
N ALA A 423 -4.87 -8.64 8.38
CA ALA A 423 -6.30 -8.48 8.19
C ALA A 423 -6.77 -7.02 8.38
N GLN A 424 -6.05 -6.25 9.20
CA GLN A 424 -6.34 -4.84 9.46
C GLN A 424 -5.43 -3.86 8.70
N GLN A 425 -4.63 -4.36 7.76
CA GLN A 425 -3.72 -3.53 6.96
C GLN A 425 -2.78 -2.69 7.85
N ARG A 426 -2.17 -3.32 8.86
CA ARG A 426 -1.24 -2.70 9.81
C ARG A 426 0.17 -3.21 9.61
N GLU A 427 1.14 -2.32 9.86
CA GLU A 427 2.55 -2.72 9.93
C GLU A 427 2.83 -3.47 11.23
N LEU A 428 3.75 -4.43 11.17
CA LEU A 428 4.26 -5.18 12.33
C LEU A 428 5.77 -4.93 12.50
N LEU A 429 6.14 -4.39 13.66
CA LEU A 429 7.49 -4.44 14.22
C LEU A 429 7.58 -5.65 15.17
N LEU A 430 8.25 -6.70 14.74
CA LEU A 430 8.49 -7.89 15.55
C LEU A 430 9.90 -7.85 16.14
N GLU A 431 9.98 -7.69 17.45
CA GLU A 431 11.23 -7.68 18.19
C GLU A 431 11.53 -9.06 18.80
N ILE A 432 12.74 -9.56 18.56
CA ILE A 432 13.24 -10.84 19.08
C ILE A 432 14.37 -10.58 20.07
N ALA A 433 14.20 -11.06 21.30
CA ALA A 433 15.23 -11.03 22.33
C ALA A 433 15.51 -12.46 22.85
N ALA A 434 16.75 -12.88 22.72
CA ALA A 434 17.28 -14.18 23.11
C ALA A 434 18.40 -14.06 24.17
N GLY A 435 19.09 -12.92 24.26
CA GLY A 435 20.29 -12.75 25.09
C GLY A 435 20.03 -12.82 26.59
N GLY A 436 18.83 -12.44 27.04
CA GLY A 436 18.39 -12.64 28.43
C GLY A 436 18.08 -14.11 28.79
N LEU A 437 18.14 -15.03 27.82
CA LEU A 437 17.71 -16.43 27.95
C LEU A 437 18.86 -17.44 27.82
N GLY A 438 20.02 -16.99 27.36
CA GLY A 438 21.20 -17.82 27.08
C GLY A 438 22.30 -17.01 26.39
N GLU A 439 23.45 -17.65 26.14
CA GLU A 439 24.52 -17.02 25.36
C GLU A 439 24.10 -16.83 23.89
N LEU A 440 24.33 -15.63 23.36
CA LEU A 440 24.14 -15.36 21.95
C LEU A 440 25.37 -15.84 21.17
N GLU A 441 25.22 -16.95 20.44
CA GLU A 441 26.16 -17.39 19.42
C GLU A 441 25.93 -16.62 18.11
N GLU A 442 26.87 -16.70 17.17
CA GLU A 442 26.75 -16.02 15.87
C GLU A 442 25.48 -16.41 15.09
N SER A 443 24.93 -17.60 15.32
CA SER A 443 23.76 -18.12 14.60
C SER A 443 22.44 -18.01 15.36
N THR A 444 22.46 -17.66 16.65
CA THR A 444 21.30 -17.79 17.55
C THR A 444 20.08 -17.05 16.99
N THR A 445 20.19 -15.75 16.71
CA THR A 445 19.08 -14.95 16.20
C THR A 445 18.70 -15.32 14.76
N ALA A 446 19.69 -15.60 13.90
CA ALA A 446 19.43 -16.01 12.52
C ALA A 446 18.60 -17.31 12.43
N ARG A 447 18.82 -18.27 13.34
CA ARG A 447 18.01 -19.50 13.46
C ARG A 447 16.56 -19.18 13.80
N VAL A 448 16.31 -18.22 14.70
CA VAL A 448 14.94 -17.77 15.04
C VAL A 448 14.29 -17.13 13.82
N LEU A 449 14.96 -16.21 13.14
CA LEU A 449 14.44 -15.56 11.93
C LEU A 449 14.08 -16.58 10.84
N SER A 450 14.95 -17.54 10.56
CA SER A 450 14.70 -18.61 9.58
C SER A 450 13.43 -19.38 9.94
N ARG A 451 13.30 -19.78 11.21
CA ARG A 451 12.13 -20.49 11.71
C ARG A 451 10.83 -19.70 11.55
N LEU A 452 10.86 -18.39 11.83
CA LEU A 452 9.67 -17.54 11.69
C LEU A 452 9.28 -17.33 10.21
N TYR A 453 10.25 -17.20 9.31
CA TYR A 453 9.98 -17.16 7.87
C TYR A 453 9.43 -18.48 7.32
N GLU A 454 9.93 -19.63 7.78
CA GLU A 454 9.38 -20.96 7.45
C GLU A 454 7.91 -21.09 7.86
N LEU A 455 7.49 -20.43 8.93
CA LEU A 455 6.10 -20.37 9.38
C LEU A 455 5.24 -19.36 8.59
N GLY A 456 5.85 -18.60 7.67
CA GLY A 456 5.17 -17.55 6.89
C GLY A 456 5.03 -16.22 7.62
N ILE A 457 5.73 -16.01 8.75
CA ILE A 457 5.71 -14.74 9.47
C ILE A 457 6.68 -13.76 8.80
N ARG A 458 6.13 -12.69 8.22
CA ARG A 458 6.86 -11.67 7.46
C ARG A 458 6.54 -10.28 8.05
N PRO A 459 7.21 -9.86 9.13
CA PRO A 459 6.97 -8.55 9.71
C PRO A 459 7.53 -7.45 8.80
N ASP A 460 6.95 -6.25 8.85
CA ASP A 460 7.43 -5.09 8.11
C ASP A 460 8.81 -4.65 8.62
N TRP A 461 9.00 -4.73 9.94
CA TRP A 461 10.24 -4.42 10.63
C TRP A 461 10.65 -5.54 11.57
N TRP A 462 11.95 -5.83 11.61
CA TRP A 462 12.54 -6.61 12.69
C TRP A 462 13.14 -5.68 13.75
N GLY A 463 12.90 -5.96 15.01
CA GLY A 463 13.64 -5.38 16.14
C GLY A 463 14.63 -6.39 16.69
N LEU A 464 15.93 -6.12 16.67
CA LEU A 464 16.93 -7.07 17.17
C LEU A 464 17.78 -6.41 18.25
N GLU A 465 18.04 -7.13 19.34
CA GLU A 465 19.00 -6.74 20.37
C GLU A 465 20.45 -6.73 19.82
N PRO A 466 21.41 -6.09 20.52
CA PRO A 466 22.81 -6.12 20.12
C PRO A 466 23.32 -7.54 19.92
N GLN A 467 23.87 -7.81 18.73
CA GLN A 467 24.40 -9.12 18.37
C GLN A 467 25.88 -9.27 18.81
N PRO A 468 26.37 -10.51 19.03
CA PRO A 468 27.73 -10.75 19.55
C PRO A 468 28.86 -10.27 18.63
N GLY A 469 28.58 -10.04 17.33
CA GLY A 469 29.57 -9.53 16.38
C GLY A 469 28.99 -9.23 15.00
N ALA A 470 29.84 -8.75 14.08
CA ALA A 470 29.45 -8.41 12.71
C ALA A 470 28.89 -9.62 11.92
N SER A 471 29.54 -10.78 12.04
CA SER A 471 29.09 -12.04 11.42
C SER A 471 27.64 -12.40 11.80
N ALA A 472 27.25 -12.16 13.05
CA ALA A 472 25.89 -12.43 13.52
C ALA A 472 24.85 -11.51 12.86
N TRP A 473 25.17 -10.22 12.72
CA TRP A 473 24.34 -9.27 11.99
C TRP A 473 24.21 -9.63 10.50
N GLU A 474 25.32 -9.99 9.85
CA GLU A 474 25.34 -10.41 8.44
C GLU A 474 24.49 -11.66 8.20
N ARG A 475 24.54 -12.65 9.10
CA ARG A 475 23.70 -13.85 9.02
C ARG A 475 22.22 -13.52 9.15
N CYS A 476 21.84 -12.63 10.06
CA CYS A 476 20.45 -12.18 10.18
C CYS A 476 19.99 -11.47 8.88
N ALA A 477 20.84 -10.60 8.33
CA ALA A 477 20.53 -9.91 7.08
C ALA A 477 20.40 -10.87 5.89
N ALA A 478 21.26 -11.89 5.81
CA ALA A 478 21.18 -12.92 4.77
C ALA A 478 19.87 -13.72 4.84
N VAL A 479 19.43 -14.09 6.04
CA VAL A 479 18.14 -14.78 6.23
C VAL A 479 16.98 -13.89 5.80
N ILE A 480 16.96 -12.61 6.19
CA ILE A 480 15.90 -11.69 5.80
C ILE A 480 15.90 -11.48 4.28
N ALA A 481 17.04 -11.20 3.67
CA ALA A 481 17.14 -10.96 2.23
C ALA A 481 16.72 -12.17 1.38
N ALA A 482 17.04 -13.39 1.83
CA ALA A 482 16.65 -14.61 1.13
C ALA A 482 15.15 -14.91 1.22
N ASN A 483 14.46 -14.37 2.23
CA ASN A 483 13.06 -14.68 2.47
C ASN A 483 12.12 -13.53 2.09
N ASP A 484 12.51 -12.27 2.31
CA ASP A 484 11.63 -11.11 2.15
C ASP A 484 12.40 -9.86 1.70
N GLU A 485 12.52 -9.70 0.37
CA GLU A 485 13.09 -8.52 -0.27
C GLU A 485 12.34 -7.21 0.06
N TYR A 486 11.08 -7.31 0.50
CA TYR A 486 10.25 -6.17 0.88
C TYR A 486 10.22 -5.93 2.39
N CYS A 487 11.05 -6.60 3.19
CA CYS A 487 11.21 -6.19 4.58
C CYS A 487 11.78 -4.76 4.63
N ARG A 488 11.22 -3.87 5.46
CA ARG A 488 11.71 -2.48 5.55
C ARG A 488 13.12 -2.41 6.13
N GLY A 489 13.44 -3.36 6.99
CA GLY A 489 14.77 -3.56 7.55
C GLY A 489 14.72 -3.92 9.03
N VAL A 490 15.86 -3.69 9.67
CA VAL A 490 16.07 -3.96 11.09
C VAL A 490 16.24 -2.67 11.87
N LEU A 491 15.60 -2.58 13.03
CA LEU A 491 15.87 -1.58 14.05
C LEU A 491 16.69 -2.23 15.18
N ALA A 492 17.82 -1.64 15.54
CA ALA A 492 18.58 -2.06 16.71
C ALA A 492 17.84 -1.63 17.99
N CYS A 493 17.39 -2.59 18.78
CA CYS A 493 16.64 -2.40 20.03
C CYS A 493 17.51 -2.72 21.26
N GLY A 494 16.96 -2.58 22.47
CA GLY A 494 17.61 -3.04 23.71
C GLY A 494 18.87 -2.27 24.10
N LEU A 495 18.97 -0.99 23.76
CA LEU A 495 20.15 -0.14 23.96
C LEU A 495 20.20 0.50 25.36
N ASP A 496 20.06 -0.32 26.42
CA ASP A 496 19.95 0.15 27.81
C ASP A 496 21.26 0.06 28.62
N GLU A 497 22.40 -0.18 27.94
CA GLU A 497 23.73 -0.24 28.55
C GLU A 497 24.37 1.15 28.81
N ARG A 498 25.58 1.16 29.39
CA ARG A 498 26.40 2.38 29.53
C ARG A 498 26.76 2.95 28.14
N PRO A 499 26.99 4.26 28.00
CA PRO A 499 27.21 4.92 26.71
C PRO A 499 28.30 4.28 25.83
N GLU A 500 29.37 3.76 26.42
CA GLU A 500 30.48 3.14 25.69
C GLU A 500 30.08 1.80 25.05
N GLY A 501 29.20 1.03 25.70
CA GLY A 501 28.66 -0.23 25.16
C GLY A 501 27.72 0.02 23.99
N ILE A 502 26.87 1.05 24.10
CA ILE A 502 25.92 1.46 23.07
C ILE A 502 26.64 1.87 21.78
N ALA A 503 27.70 2.70 21.86
CA ALA A 503 28.41 3.15 20.67
C ALA A 503 29.02 1.97 19.88
N ARG A 504 29.60 0.99 20.57
CA ARG A 504 30.14 -0.22 19.93
C ARG A 504 29.04 -1.08 19.30
N ALA A 505 27.93 -1.29 20.01
CA ALA A 505 26.79 -2.04 19.50
C ALA A 505 26.20 -1.39 18.24
N LEU A 506 26.02 -0.06 18.26
CA LEU A 506 25.52 0.70 17.11
C LEU A 506 26.50 0.66 15.94
N ALA A 507 27.82 0.73 16.17
CA ALA A 507 28.80 0.64 15.09
C ALA A 507 28.73 -0.71 14.36
N LEU A 508 28.60 -1.82 15.10
CA LEU A 508 28.42 -3.15 14.51
C LEU A 508 27.13 -3.25 13.71
N ALA A 509 26.01 -2.75 14.25
CA ALA A 509 24.73 -2.80 13.58
C ALA A 509 24.69 -1.90 12.33
N ALA A 510 25.20 -0.67 12.43
CA ALA A 510 25.18 0.32 11.36
C ALA A 510 26.02 -0.07 10.14
N ALA A 511 27.01 -0.95 10.30
CA ALA A 511 27.80 -1.53 9.22
C ALA A 511 26.97 -2.42 8.27
N VAL A 512 25.84 -2.96 8.74
CA VAL A 512 24.96 -3.81 7.93
C VAL A 512 23.89 -2.95 7.23
N PRO A 513 23.79 -2.97 5.88
CA PRO A 513 22.87 -2.09 5.14
C PRO A 513 21.40 -2.23 5.54
N LEU A 514 20.98 -3.45 5.89
CA LEU A 514 19.61 -3.78 6.29
C LEU A 514 19.24 -3.22 7.66
N VAL A 515 20.21 -2.89 8.53
CA VAL A 515 19.92 -2.16 9.76
C VAL A 515 19.69 -0.70 9.39
N ARG A 516 18.47 -0.23 9.60
CA ARG A 516 17.98 1.08 9.14
C ARG A 516 17.78 2.07 10.28
N GLY A 517 18.00 1.67 11.51
CA GLY A 517 17.70 2.55 12.62
C GLY A 517 17.89 1.93 13.98
N LEU A 518 17.39 2.65 14.96
CA LEU A 518 17.44 2.27 16.36
C LEU A 518 16.12 2.58 17.06
N VAL A 519 15.87 1.81 18.11
CA VAL A 519 14.83 2.02 19.11
C VAL A 519 15.54 2.08 20.45
N ALA A 520 15.38 3.18 21.18
CA ALA A 520 15.98 3.34 22.49
C ALA A 520 15.04 4.05 23.44
N GLY A 521 15.03 3.65 24.71
CA GLY A 521 14.13 4.21 25.72
C GLY A 521 14.78 4.35 27.08
N GLY A 522 15.04 3.22 27.74
CA GLY A 522 15.37 3.15 29.16
C GLY A 522 16.42 4.18 29.60
N SER A 523 17.66 4.07 29.12
CA SER A 523 18.76 4.97 29.52
C SER A 523 18.50 6.46 29.22
N ILE A 524 17.71 6.78 28.18
CA ILE A 524 17.34 8.14 27.79
C ILE A 524 16.34 8.74 28.79
N LEU A 525 15.32 7.97 29.14
CA LEU A 525 14.23 8.39 30.02
C LEU A 525 14.64 8.36 31.51
N THR A 526 15.58 7.49 31.89
CA THR A 526 15.95 7.23 33.29
C THR A 526 16.53 8.48 33.98
N GLY A 527 16.17 8.73 35.24
CA GLY A 527 16.58 9.92 36.00
C GLY A 527 15.79 11.18 35.68
N GLY A 528 15.69 11.60 34.41
CA GLY A 528 14.93 12.78 33.98
C GLY A 528 13.42 12.58 34.15
N ALA A 529 12.89 11.46 33.65
CA ALA A 529 11.49 11.10 33.83
C ALA A 529 11.17 10.80 35.30
N GLN A 530 12.09 10.21 36.06
CA GLN A 530 11.89 9.89 37.48
C GLN A 530 11.79 11.16 38.34
N ALA A 531 12.69 12.12 38.14
CA ALA A 531 12.66 13.42 38.83
C ALA A 531 11.43 14.24 38.41
N TRP A 532 11.07 14.23 37.12
CA TRP A 532 9.84 14.86 36.66
C TRP A 532 8.60 14.23 37.30
N LEU A 533 8.51 12.89 37.32
CA LEU A 533 7.41 12.15 37.96
C LEU A 533 7.31 12.45 39.46
N ALA A 534 8.44 12.67 40.13
CA ALA A 534 8.51 13.10 41.53
C ALA A 534 8.10 14.57 41.76
N GLY A 535 7.87 15.34 40.70
CA GLY A 535 7.50 16.76 40.79
C GLY A 535 8.69 17.70 40.96
N GLU A 536 9.92 17.19 40.80
CA GLU A 536 11.16 17.95 41.00
C GLU A 536 11.56 18.76 39.76
N LYS A 537 10.92 18.51 38.61
CA LYS A 537 11.20 19.17 37.32
C LYS A 537 9.94 19.67 36.65
N SER A 538 10.06 20.78 35.93
CA SER A 538 9.02 21.29 35.04
C SER A 538 8.92 20.45 33.75
N ASP A 539 7.79 20.55 33.06
CA ASP A 539 7.58 19.93 31.74
C ASP A 539 8.66 20.33 30.74
N GLU A 540 9.02 21.62 30.70
CA GLU A 540 10.04 22.15 29.78
C GLU A 540 11.43 21.58 30.11
N THR A 541 11.80 21.55 31.40
CA THR A 541 13.09 20.98 31.83
C THR A 541 13.20 19.50 31.47
N ALA A 542 12.14 18.73 31.71
CA ALA A 542 12.12 17.31 31.37
C ALA A 542 12.21 17.09 29.85
N THR A 543 11.47 17.88 29.07
CA THR A 543 11.47 17.80 27.60
C THR A 543 12.85 18.11 27.03
N VAL A 544 13.51 19.17 27.50
CA VAL A 544 14.87 19.53 27.06
C VAL A 544 15.89 18.45 27.40
N GLU A 545 15.81 17.85 28.59
CA GLU A 545 16.72 16.76 28.97
C GLU A 545 16.52 15.49 28.14
N ILE A 546 15.26 15.09 27.90
CA ILE A 546 14.93 13.95 27.04
C ILE A 546 15.43 14.21 25.63
N ALA A 547 15.16 15.42 25.08
CA ALA A 547 15.61 15.82 23.75
C ALA A 547 17.13 15.81 23.63
N ALA A 548 17.86 16.32 24.62
CA ALA A 548 19.32 16.36 24.60
C ALA A 548 19.94 14.96 24.61
N ARG A 549 19.41 14.04 25.42
CA ARG A 549 19.90 12.66 25.49
C ARG A 549 19.56 11.87 24.23
N PHE A 550 18.35 12.05 23.71
CA PHE A 550 17.95 11.44 22.45
C PHE A 550 18.81 11.98 21.29
N ALA A 551 19.05 13.28 21.22
CA ALA A 551 19.93 13.89 20.21
C ALA A 551 21.36 13.33 20.29
N ALA A 552 21.91 13.14 21.50
CA ALA A 552 23.23 12.54 21.67
C ALA A 552 23.30 11.11 21.09
N LEU A 553 22.27 10.29 21.29
CA LEU A 553 22.21 8.95 20.70
C LEU A 553 22.07 8.99 19.17
N VAL A 554 21.24 9.91 18.66
CA VAL A 554 21.06 10.13 17.23
C VAL A 554 22.38 10.55 16.57
N GLU A 555 23.20 11.34 17.26
CA GLU A 555 24.52 11.74 16.78
C GLU A 555 25.50 10.57 16.71
N VAL A 556 25.50 9.69 17.73
CA VAL A 556 26.29 8.45 17.70
C VAL A 556 25.92 7.61 16.48
N TRP A 557 24.62 7.37 16.26
CA TRP A 557 24.14 6.65 15.07
C TRP A 557 24.59 7.31 13.77
N SER A 558 24.41 8.63 13.66
CA SER A 558 24.72 9.39 12.44
C SER A 558 26.22 9.42 12.15
N THR A 559 27.07 9.32 13.17
CA THR A 559 28.53 9.25 13.04
C THR A 559 28.99 7.89 12.52
N VAL A 560 28.37 6.80 12.99
CA VAL A 560 28.78 5.43 12.63
C VAL A 560 28.11 4.91 11.36
N ARG A 561 26.98 5.49 10.96
CA ARG A 561 26.23 5.08 9.77
C ARG A 561 26.78 5.74 8.52
N ASP A 562 27.23 4.94 7.55
CA ASP A 562 27.58 5.44 6.22
C ASP A 562 26.31 5.92 5.49
N PRO A 563 26.19 7.22 5.16
CA PRO A 563 25.01 7.77 4.49
C PRO A 563 24.74 7.17 3.11
N ARG A 564 25.73 6.53 2.47
CA ARG A 564 25.54 5.84 1.18
C ARG A 564 24.64 4.63 1.33
N LEU A 565 24.63 3.98 2.49
CA LEU A 565 23.77 2.83 2.77
C LEU A 565 22.29 3.23 2.82
N ASP A 566 21.98 4.50 3.07
CA ASP A 566 20.63 5.02 3.18
C ASP A 566 20.06 5.54 1.85
N ARG A 567 20.89 5.59 0.80
CA ARG A 567 20.46 5.94 -0.57
C ARG A 567 19.73 4.75 -1.19
N ALA A 568 18.72 5.03 -2.02
CA ALA A 568 18.20 4.02 -2.93
C ALA A 568 19.35 3.47 -3.78
N GLU A 569 19.52 2.14 -3.82
CA GLU A 569 19.91 1.52 -5.08
C GLU A 569 18.93 2.06 -6.11
N ARG A 570 19.43 2.73 -7.15
CA ARG A 570 18.58 3.13 -8.26
C ARG A 570 17.95 1.84 -8.76
N SER A 571 16.66 1.63 -8.48
CA SER A 571 15.88 0.59 -9.13
C SER A 571 16.14 0.76 -10.62
N ALA A 572 16.72 -0.26 -11.25
CA ALA A 572 16.88 -0.25 -12.69
C ALA A 572 15.47 -0.15 -13.29
N ASN A 573 15.23 0.97 -13.98
CA ASN A 573 14.09 1.33 -14.84
C ASN A 573 12.93 0.34 -14.96
#